data_AF-A0A1E1EXV5-F1
#
_entry.id   AF-A0A1E1EXV5-F1
#
_cell.length_a   1.000
_cell.length_b   1.000
_cell.length_c   1.000
_cell.angle_alpha   90.00
_cell.angle_beta   90.00
_cell.angle_gamma   90.00
#
_symmetry.space_group_name_H-M   'P 1'
#
loop_
_entity.id
_entity.type
_entity.pdbx_description
1 polymer ?
#
loop_
_entity_poly.entity_id
_entity_poly.type
_entity_poly.pdbx_seq_one_letter_code
_entity_poly.pdbx_strand_id
1 'polypeptide(L)'
;MDSNTHPYSDIAWRDLLSRLPANLDLDQSAREYGALKRRRVVRDGATMLRLALAYGPGGMSLRSAAAWAAGCDIAHLSDVGLLKRLKGASDWLSHVAASLLNDNIRGRHAARRLRVVDGSVIRSSGKGGTNWRLYATYDPAEGRFSQLEISDTHGGESLSRHTFEKGDLVLADRGYARTPGLLHVREMGADFIMRIGWSTIRLLTPNGARLDWNALYAGMQPGQIAEHEVLVDHSGRKRGAPGDSTFGARLIIRRKDEASSERTRKAIWFDHRRKQRVPTSRSTLKVRQTRRPPI
;
A
#
# COMPACT_ATOMS: atom_id res chain seq x y z
N MET A 1 -16.78 21.19 20.85
CA MET A 1 -16.64 20.30 19.66
C MET A 1 -17.98 20.35 18.97
N ASP A 2 -18.05 21.04 17.85
CA ASP A 2 -19.32 21.43 17.24
C ASP A 2 -20.00 20.23 16.59
N SER A 3 -21.29 20.05 16.91
CA SER A 3 -22.17 19.02 16.34
C SER A 3 -22.23 19.06 14.81
N ASN A 4 -21.87 20.20 14.20
CA ASN A 4 -21.78 20.40 12.74
C ASN A 4 -20.58 19.73 12.06
N THR A 5 -19.55 19.32 12.82
CA THR A 5 -18.31 18.73 12.24
C THR A 5 -18.24 17.21 12.37
N HIS A 6 -19.20 16.56 13.01
CA HIS A 6 -19.20 15.12 13.11
C HIS A 6 -19.64 14.50 11.76
N PRO A 7 -18.93 13.49 11.21
CA PRO A 7 -19.29 12.81 9.95
C PRO A 7 -20.67 12.15 9.92
N TYR A 8 -21.39 12.19 11.05
CA TYR A 8 -22.71 11.61 11.22
C TYR A 8 -23.85 12.63 11.15
N SER A 9 -23.54 13.93 11.10
CA SER A 9 -24.54 14.97 10.88
C SER A 9 -25.08 14.92 9.45
N ASP A 10 -26.34 15.32 9.26
CA ASP A 10 -26.97 15.32 7.92
C ASP A 10 -26.32 16.30 6.94
N ILE A 11 -25.71 17.37 7.45
CA ILE A 11 -24.98 18.36 6.63
C ILE A 11 -23.68 17.74 6.08
N ALA A 12 -22.86 17.15 6.95
CA ALA A 12 -21.64 16.46 6.53
C ALA A 12 -21.94 15.29 5.59
N TRP A 13 -23.07 14.62 5.79
CA TRP A 13 -23.52 13.54 4.92
C TRP A 13 -23.87 14.03 3.50
N ARG A 14 -24.61 15.14 3.38
CA ARG A 14 -24.93 15.74 2.06
C ARG A 14 -23.67 16.24 1.35
N ASP A 15 -22.75 16.87 2.07
CA ASP A 15 -21.47 17.30 1.51
C ASP A 15 -20.66 16.11 0.99
N LEU A 16 -20.59 15.01 1.75
CA LEU A 16 -19.94 13.77 1.33
C LEU A 16 -20.56 13.22 0.04
N LEU A 17 -21.89 13.14 -0.05
CA LEU A 17 -22.57 12.67 -1.26
C LEU A 17 -22.27 13.53 -2.48
N SER A 18 -22.10 14.86 -2.30
CA SER A 18 -21.78 15.78 -3.41
C SER A 18 -20.38 15.57 -3.99
N ARG A 19 -19.49 14.88 -3.26
CA ARG A 19 -18.12 14.54 -3.71
C ARG A 19 -18.05 13.22 -4.47
N LEU A 20 -19.16 12.47 -4.55
CA LEU A 20 -19.19 11.24 -5.34
C LEU A 20 -19.23 11.56 -6.84
N PRO A 21 -18.67 10.67 -7.70
CA PRO A 21 -18.72 10.86 -9.14
C PRO A 21 -20.15 11.00 -9.63
N ALA A 22 -20.41 11.94 -10.54
CA ALA A 22 -21.75 12.22 -11.04
C ALA A 22 -22.38 11.03 -11.78
N ASN A 23 -21.57 10.10 -12.29
CA ASN A 23 -22.00 8.87 -12.96
C ASN A 23 -22.26 7.69 -12.01
N LEU A 24 -22.01 7.85 -10.70
CA LEU A 24 -22.22 6.79 -9.72
C LEU A 24 -23.64 6.88 -9.12
N ASP A 25 -24.60 6.20 -9.75
CA ASP A 25 -25.93 6.00 -9.15
C ASP A 25 -25.84 4.92 -8.06
N LEU A 26 -25.92 5.36 -6.80
CA LEU A 26 -25.86 4.48 -5.63
C LEU A 26 -27.04 3.49 -5.55
N ASP A 27 -28.23 3.88 -6.00
CA ASP A 27 -29.45 3.06 -5.90
C ASP A 27 -29.48 1.96 -6.95
N GLN A 28 -29.06 2.30 -8.17
CA GLN A 28 -28.91 1.36 -9.28
C GLN A 28 -27.77 0.38 -8.97
N SER A 29 -26.56 0.89 -8.69
CA SER A 29 -25.40 0.03 -8.42
C SER A 29 -25.60 -0.86 -7.20
N ALA A 30 -26.28 -0.38 -6.15
CA ALA A 30 -26.55 -1.22 -4.97
C ALA A 30 -27.42 -2.43 -5.29
N ARG A 31 -28.31 -2.35 -6.29
CA ARG A 31 -29.11 -3.49 -6.74
C ARG A 31 -28.27 -4.42 -7.61
N GLU A 32 -27.57 -3.87 -8.59
CA GLU A 32 -26.72 -4.62 -9.53
C GLU A 32 -25.67 -5.47 -8.81
N TYR A 33 -25.00 -4.88 -7.82
CA TYR A 33 -23.96 -5.55 -7.01
C TYR A 33 -24.50 -6.18 -5.72
N GLY A 34 -25.83 -6.33 -5.60
CA GLY A 34 -26.45 -7.17 -4.56
C GLY A 34 -26.52 -6.61 -3.13
N ALA A 35 -26.08 -5.37 -2.88
CA ALA A 35 -26.20 -4.71 -1.58
C ALA A 35 -27.67 -4.46 -1.17
N LEU A 36 -28.54 -4.17 -2.14
CA LEU A 36 -29.96 -3.87 -1.93
C LEU A 36 -30.90 -4.76 -2.76
N LYS A 37 -30.86 -6.07 -2.50
CA LYS A 37 -31.82 -7.02 -3.08
C LYS A 37 -33.28 -6.77 -2.64
N ARG A 38 -33.49 -6.23 -1.43
CA ARG A 38 -34.81 -5.92 -0.87
C ARG A 38 -34.76 -4.62 -0.04
N ARG A 39 -35.63 -3.67 -0.40
CA ARG A 39 -35.79 -2.34 0.22
C ARG A 39 -36.69 -2.37 1.46
N ARG A 40 -36.29 -3.15 2.48
CA ARG A 40 -37.01 -3.22 3.76
C ARG A 40 -36.56 -2.07 4.67
N VAL A 41 -35.71 -2.39 5.63
CA VAL A 41 -35.18 -1.43 6.61
C VAL A 41 -34.21 -0.43 5.98
N VAL A 42 -33.38 -0.89 5.04
CA VAL A 42 -32.49 -0.02 4.25
C VAL A 42 -33.17 0.23 2.92
N ARG A 43 -33.54 1.49 2.65
CA ARG A 43 -34.43 1.86 1.55
C ARG A 43 -33.69 2.21 0.25
N ASP A 44 -32.49 2.76 0.38
CA ASP A 44 -31.69 3.31 -0.71
C ASP A 44 -30.18 3.09 -0.49
N GLY A 45 -29.41 3.26 -1.56
CA GLY A 45 -27.97 3.10 -1.59
C GLY A 45 -27.27 4.11 -0.70
N ALA A 46 -27.75 5.36 -0.66
CA ALA A 46 -27.21 6.38 0.24
C ALA A 46 -27.24 5.92 1.71
N THR A 47 -28.37 5.39 2.17
CA THR A 47 -28.51 4.84 3.53
C THR A 47 -27.56 3.66 3.75
N MET A 48 -27.44 2.75 2.77
CA MET A 48 -26.51 1.62 2.87
C MET A 48 -25.05 2.08 2.99
N LEU A 49 -24.65 3.08 2.20
CA LEU A 49 -23.31 3.67 2.26
C LEU A 49 -23.07 4.37 3.60
N ARG A 50 -24.06 5.12 4.10
CA ARG A 50 -23.98 5.81 5.39
C ARG A 50 -23.75 4.84 6.55
N LEU A 51 -24.47 3.72 6.55
CA LEU A 51 -24.30 2.64 7.54
C LEU A 51 -22.92 1.98 7.43
N ALA A 52 -22.44 1.73 6.21
CA ALA A 52 -21.10 1.16 5.99
C ALA A 52 -19.98 2.08 6.47
N LEU A 53 -20.10 3.39 6.19
CA LEU A 53 -19.14 4.39 6.64
C LEU A 53 -19.18 4.58 8.16
N ALA A 54 -20.35 4.51 8.78
CA ALA A 54 -20.47 4.59 10.23
C ALA A 54 -19.75 3.43 10.94
N TYR A 55 -19.97 2.21 10.48
CA TYR A 55 -19.32 1.02 11.03
C TYR A 55 -17.83 0.95 10.72
N GLY A 56 -17.43 1.15 9.45
CA GLY A 56 -16.06 0.97 8.99
C GLY A 56 -15.15 2.15 9.34
N PRO A 57 -14.90 3.10 8.41
CA PRO A 57 -14.04 4.26 8.66
C PRO A 57 -14.47 5.14 9.85
N GLY A 58 -15.76 5.16 10.18
CA GLY A 58 -16.31 5.90 11.31
C GLY A 58 -15.98 5.28 12.68
N GLY A 59 -15.54 4.02 12.71
CA GLY A 59 -15.08 3.37 13.94
C GLY A 59 -16.17 2.96 14.93
N MET A 60 -17.46 3.02 14.56
CA MET A 60 -18.53 2.51 15.40
C MET A 60 -18.53 0.98 15.40
N SER A 61 -18.75 0.36 16.56
CA SER A 61 -19.11 -1.05 16.61
C SER A 61 -20.47 -1.30 15.93
N LEU A 62 -20.77 -2.53 15.49
CA LEU A 62 -22.07 -2.87 14.91
C LEU A 62 -23.25 -2.45 15.80
N ARG A 63 -23.10 -2.63 17.12
CA ARG A 63 -24.10 -2.22 18.11
C ARG A 63 -24.26 -0.71 18.17
N SER A 64 -23.15 0.04 18.17
CA SER A 64 -23.19 1.50 18.22
C SER A 64 -23.75 2.09 16.93
N ALA A 65 -23.37 1.53 15.77
CA ALA A 65 -23.88 1.94 14.47
C ALA A 65 -25.37 1.66 14.31
N ALA A 66 -25.86 0.50 14.77
CA ALA A 66 -27.28 0.18 14.78
C ALA A 66 -28.09 1.09 15.71
N ALA A 67 -27.59 1.33 16.93
CA ALA A 67 -28.23 2.24 17.89
C ALA A 67 -28.25 3.70 17.38
N TRP A 68 -27.15 4.17 16.80
CA TRP A 68 -27.06 5.47 16.17
C TRP A 68 -28.04 5.59 15.00
N ALA A 69 -28.09 4.59 14.12
CA ALA A 69 -28.99 4.60 12.97
C ALA A 69 -30.47 4.65 13.40
N ALA A 70 -30.86 3.94 14.46
CA ALA A 70 -32.22 4.00 15.00
C ALA A 70 -32.50 5.35 15.68
N GLY A 71 -31.56 5.87 16.47
CA GLY A 71 -31.70 7.14 17.19
C GLY A 71 -31.76 8.36 16.25
N CYS A 72 -31.16 8.27 15.06
CA CYS A 72 -31.24 9.29 14.01
C CYS A 72 -32.31 9.00 12.95
N ASP A 73 -33.18 7.99 13.16
CA ASP A 73 -34.21 7.55 12.20
C ASP A 73 -33.69 7.23 10.78
N ILE A 74 -32.41 6.83 10.68
CA ILE A 74 -31.75 6.45 9.41
C ILE A 74 -32.20 5.05 9.00
N ALA A 75 -32.18 4.10 9.94
CA ALA A 75 -32.55 2.71 9.72
C ALA A 75 -32.78 1.97 11.04
N HIS A 76 -33.88 1.22 11.14
CA HIS A 76 -34.25 0.44 12.33
C HIS A 76 -33.91 -1.05 12.18
N LEU A 77 -32.66 -1.41 12.49
CA LEU A 77 -32.13 -2.77 12.41
C LEU A 77 -31.32 -3.15 13.64
N SER A 78 -31.26 -4.45 13.95
CA SER A 78 -30.31 -4.98 14.91
C SER A 78 -28.88 -4.94 14.37
N ASP A 79 -27.90 -5.04 15.27
CA ASP A 79 -26.48 -5.21 14.97
C ASP A 79 -26.22 -6.44 14.06
N VAL A 80 -26.88 -7.57 14.32
CA VAL A 80 -26.84 -8.76 13.46
C VAL A 80 -27.44 -8.49 12.08
N GLY A 81 -28.53 -7.71 12.03
CA GLY A 81 -29.14 -7.26 10.77
C GLY A 81 -28.18 -6.38 9.96
N LEU A 82 -27.50 -5.44 10.62
CA LEU A 82 -26.48 -4.59 10.02
C LEU A 82 -25.31 -5.41 9.49
N LEU A 83 -24.78 -6.36 10.28
CA LEU A 83 -23.70 -7.25 9.84
C LEU A 83 -24.06 -8.02 8.56
N LYS A 84 -25.27 -8.59 8.49
CA LYS A 84 -25.74 -9.30 7.29
C LYS A 84 -25.81 -8.39 6.08
N ARG A 85 -26.26 -7.14 6.26
CA ARG A 85 -26.32 -6.13 5.19
C ARG A 85 -24.92 -5.75 4.70
N LEU A 86 -23.98 -5.49 5.60
CA LEU A 86 -22.60 -5.15 5.25
C LEU A 86 -21.90 -6.28 4.51
N LYS A 87 -22.07 -7.54 4.95
CA LYS A 87 -21.55 -8.71 4.22
C LYS A 87 -22.11 -8.80 2.80
N GLY A 88 -23.40 -8.53 2.63
CA GLY A 88 -24.05 -8.51 1.31
C GLY A 88 -23.67 -7.31 0.43
N ALA A 89 -23.02 -6.29 1.00
CA ALA A 89 -22.64 -5.07 0.30
C ALA A 89 -21.16 -5.04 -0.13
N SER A 90 -20.39 -6.12 0.11
CA SER A 90 -18.94 -6.15 -0.17
C SER A 90 -18.58 -5.80 -1.62
N ASP A 91 -19.23 -6.46 -2.58
CA ASP A 91 -18.96 -6.23 -4.01
C ASP A 91 -19.39 -4.83 -4.44
N TRP A 92 -20.50 -4.33 -3.89
CA TRP A 92 -20.99 -2.99 -4.15
C TRP A 92 -20.07 -1.90 -3.59
N LEU A 93 -19.58 -2.05 -2.35
CA LEU A 93 -18.60 -1.12 -1.76
C LEU A 93 -17.29 -1.12 -2.56
N SER A 94 -16.90 -2.28 -3.09
CA SER A 94 -15.75 -2.39 -4.00
C SER A 94 -16.01 -1.61 -5.30
N HIS A 95 -17.21 -1.69 -5.88
CA HIS A 95 -17.60 -0.90 -7.05
C HIS A 95 -17.63 0.60 -6.78
N VAL A 96 -18.13 1.04 -5.61
CA VAL A 96 -18.10 2.45 -5.20
C VAL A 96 -16.66 2.96 -5.11
N ALA A 97 -15.76 2.21 -4.47
CA ALA A 97 -14.34 2.55 -4.39
C ALA A 97 -13.66 2.58 -5.77
N ALA A 98 -13.97 1.60 -6.63
CA ALA A 98 -13.47 1.56 -8.00
C ALA A 98 -13.89 2.78 -8.81
N SER A 99 -15.15 3.19 -8.70
CA SER A 99 -15.69 4.36 -9.40
C SER A 99 -15.00 5.65 -8.96
N LEU A 100 -14.78 5.82 -7.66
CA LEU A 100 -14.03 6.95 -7.10
C LEU A 100 -12.57 6.99 -7.60
N LEU A 101 -11.92 5.84 -7.73
CA LEU A 101 -10.52 5.78 -8.15
C LEU A 101 -10.38 5.95 -9.66
N ASN A 102 -11.30 5.39 -10.46
CA ASN A 102 -11.31 5.54 -11.91
C ASN A 102 -11.59 6.97 -12.37
N ASP A 103 -12.46 7.72 -11.68
CA ASP A 103 -12.71 9.14 -11.98
C ASP A 103 -11.43 10.00 -11.83
N ASN A 104 -10.48 9.52 -11.02
CA ASN A 104 -9.19 10.17 -10.81
C ASN A 104 -8.07 9.70 -11.77
N ILE A 105 -8.29 8.63 -12.55
CA ILE A 105 -7.29 8.10 -13.48
C ILE A 105 -7.49 8.74 -14.87
N ARG A 106 -6.70 9.78 -15.17
CA ARG A 106 -6.64 10.38 -16.51
C ARG A 106 -5.56 9.69 -17.36
N GLY A 107 -5.96 8.80 -18.27
CA GLY A 107 -5.08 8.33 -19.36
C GLY A 107 -5.08 6.83 -19.62
N ARG A 108 -4.65 6.48 -20.84
CA ARG A 108 -4.63 5.12 -21.40
C ARG A 108 -3.92 4.12 -20.48
N HIS A 109 -4.60 2.99 -20.24
CA HIS A 109 -4.05 1.81 -19.59
C HIS A 109 -2.65 1.49 -20.16
N ALA A 110 -1.66 1.39 -19.27
CA ALA A 110 -0.35 0.89 -19.65
C ALA A 110 -0.49 -0.46 -20.36
N ALA A 111 0.44 -0.80 -21.26
CA ALA A 111 0.47 -2.10 -21.95
C ALA A 111 0.57 -3.32 -21.01
N ARG A 112 0.63 -3.11 -19.69
CA ARG A 112 0.83 -4.12 -18.64
C ARG A 112 -0.15 -3.91 -17.50
N ARG A 113 -0.53 -5.01 -16.87
CA ARG A 113 -1.46 -5.03 -15.72
C ARG A 113 -0.73 -4.63 -14.44
N LEU A 114 -1.09 -3.47 -13.90
CA LEU A 114 -0.48 -2.96 -12.67
C LEU A 114 -1.03 -3.73 -11.46
N ARG A 115 -0.15 -4.16 -10.55
CA ARG A 115 -0.51 -4.83 -9.29
C ARG A 115 0.13 -4.08 -8.14
N VAL A 116 -0.67 -3.42 -7.31
CA VAL A 116 -0.15 -2.68 -6.14
C VAL A 116 -0.28 -3.56 -4.91
N VAL A 117 0.85 -3.85 -4.26
CA VAL A 117 0.90 -4.70 -3.07
C VAL A 117 1.17 -3.84 -1.84
N ASP A 118 0.36 -4.04 -0.81
CA ASP A 118 0.55 -3.43 0.51
C ASP A 118 0.14 -4.39 1.63
N GLY A 119 0.63 -4.10 2.83
CA GLY A 119 0.38 -4.86 4.04
C GLY A 119 -0.09 -3.95 5.16
N SER A 120 -0.97 -4.46 6.02
CA SER A 120 -1.44 -3.70 7.18
C SER A 120 -1.61 -4.59 8.40
N VAL A 121 -1.28 -4.05 9.58
CA VAL A 121 -1.49 -4.75 10.85
C VAL A 121 -2.85 -4.36 11.42
N ILE A 122 -3.74 -5.33 11.57
CA ILE A 122 -5.01 -5.17 12.26
C ILE A 122 -4.79 -5.53 13.73
N ARG A 123 -4.97 -4.55 14.61
CA ARG A 123 -4.88 -4.74 16.06
C ARG A 123 -6.27 -4.99 16.61
N SER A 124 -6.45 -6.06 17.37
CA SER A 124 -7.69 -6.25 18.11
C SER A 124 -7.76 -5.32 19.33
N SER A 125 -8.95 -4.83 19.63
CA SER A 125 -9.23 -3.96 20.77
C SER A 125 -9.35 -4.80 22.06
N GLY A 126 -8.22 -5.09 22.71
CA GLY A 126 -8.19 -5.76 24.01
C GLY A 126 -6.78 -5.83 24.62
N LYS A 127 -6.68 -5.82 25.96
CA LYS A 127 -5.43 -6.07 26.70
C LYS A 127 -5.01 -7.53 26.47
N GLY A 128 -4.17 -7.75 25.46
CA GLY A 128 -3.71 -9.09 25.02
C GLY A 128 -4.09 -9.46 23.58
N GLY A 129 -4.64 -8.52 22.80
CA GLY A 129 -5.17 -8.79 21.47
C GLY A 129 -4.20 -9.44 20.48
N THR A 130 -4.64 -10.51 19.81
CA THR A 130 -3.98 -11.06 18.62
C THR A 130 -3.87 -9.96 17.57
N ASN A 131 -2.66 -9.71 17.09
CA ASN A 131 -2.47 -8.87 15.91
C ASN A 131 -2.60 -9.75 14.68
N TRP A 132 -3.37 -9.28 13.71
CA TRP A 132 -3.50 -9.91 12.41
C TRP A 132 -2.73 -9.10 11.38
N ARG A 133 -2.27 -9.75 10.32
CA ARG A 133 -1.70 -9.09 9.15
C ARG A 133 -2.61 -9.28 7.97
N LEU A 134 -3.04 -8.17 7.38
CA LEU A 134 -3.69 -8.11 6.10
C LEU A 134 -2.61 -7.96 5.03
N TYR A 135 -2.63 -8.83 4.02
CA TYR A 135 -1.87 -8.69 2.79
C TYR A 135 -2.85 -8.42 1.66
N ALA A 136 -2.62 -7.36 0.90
CA ALA A 136 -3.54 -6.91 -0.11
C ALA A 136 -2.82 -6.72 -1.46
N THR A 137 -3.43 -7.23 -2.53
CA THR A 137 -3.10 -6.84 -3.90
C THR A 137 -4.27 -6.04 -4.45
N TYR A 138 -4.01 -4.83 -4.90
CA TYR A 138 -4.96 -3.93 -5.52
C TYR A 138 -4.73 -3.89 -7.05
N ASP A 139 -5.82 -4.00 -7.81
CA ASP A 139 -5.88 -3.84 -9.26
C ASP A 139 -6.44 -2.44 -9.59
N PRO A 140 -5.59 -1.48 -9.99
CA PRO A 140 -6.05 -0.14 -10.33
C PRO A 140 -6.89 -0.07 -11.61
N ALA A 141 -6.80 -1.05 -12.52
CA ALA A 141 -7.59 -1.05 -13.75
C ALA A 141 -9.05 -1.43 -13.47
N GLU A 142 -9.25 -2.36 -12.55
CA GLU A 142 -10.58 -2.79 -12.10
C GLU A 142 -11.09 -2.02 -10.88
N GLY A 143 -10.22 -1.22 -10.27
CA GLY A 143 -10.53 -0.40 -9.12
C GLY A 143 -10.76 -1.19 -7.82
N ARG A 144 -10.33 -2.45 -7.72
CA ARG A 144 -10.67 -3.38 -6.61
C ARG A 144 -9.45 -4.12 -6.06
N PHE A 145 -9.60 -4.71 -4.88
CA PHE A 145 -8.64 -5.70 -4.39
C PHE A 145 -8.83 -7.02 -5.16
N SER A 146 -7.75 -7.53 -5.75
CA SER A 146 -7.75 -8.83 -6.44
C SER A 146 -7.35 -9.98 -5.52
N GLN A 147 -6.60 -9.70 -4.45
CA GLN A 147 -6.23 -10.67 -3.42
C GLN A 147 -6.25 -10.01 -2.05
N LEU A 148 -6.85 -10.67 -1.07
CA LEU A 148 -6.81 -10.31 0.34
C LEU A 148 -6.54 -11.58 1.16
N GLU A 149 -5.45 -11.58 1.91
CA GLU A 149 -5.11 -12.65 2.86
C GLU A 149 -5.00 -12.06 4.26
N ILE A 150 -5.56 -12.74 5.26
CA ILE A 150 -5.37 -12.40 6.67
C ILE A 150 -4.60 -13.54 7.33
N SER A 151 -3.43 -13.23 7.92
CA SER A 151 -2.66 -14.18 8.73
C SER A 151 -2.50 -13.67 10.16
N ASP A 152 -1.96 -14.53 11.03
CA ASP A 152 -1.53 -14.15 12.37
C ASP A 152 -0.22 -13.32 12.33
N THR A 153 0.40 -13.13 13.50
CA THR A 153 1.69 -12.43 13.62
C THR A 153 2.91 -13.22 13.19
N HIS A 154 2.76 -14.49 12.79
CA HIS A 154 3.87 -15.35 12.44
C HIS A 154 4.08 -15.31 10.92
N GLY A 155 5.29 -14.89 10.51
CA GLY A 155 5.64 -14.69 9.10
C GLY A 155 5.58 -13.24 8.65
N GLY A 156 6.54 -12.84 7.80
CA GLY A 156 6.66 -11.47 7.33
C GLY A 156 5.74 -11.14 6.14
N GLU A 157 5.58 -9.84 5.89
CA GLU A 157 5.14 -9.31 4.61
C GLU A 157 6.15 -9.74 3.53
N SER A 158 5.67 -10.44 2.51
CA SER A 158 6.48 -10.98 1.43
C SER A 158 5.66 -11.07 0.16
N LEU A 159 6.29 -10.77 -0.98
CA LEU A 159 5.68 -10.93 -2.30
C LEU A 159 5.33 -12.39 -2.60
N SER A 160 6.00 -13.34 -1.94
CA SER A 160 5.72 -14.78 -2.08
C SER A 160 4.35 -15.21 -1.54
N ARG A 161 3.63 -14.32 -0.84
CA ARG A 161 2.25 -14.56 -0.39
C ARG A 161 1.22 -14.24 -1.48
N HIS A 162 1.64 -13.57 -2.54
CA HIS A 162 0.76 -13.09 -3.59
C HIS A 162 0.98 -13.92 -4.85
N THR A 163 -0.11 -14.12 -5.59
CA THR A 163 -0.06 -14.73 -6.92
C THR A 163 0.00 -13.63 -7.97
N PHE A 164 0.84 -13.78 -8.97
CA PHE A 164 0.94 -12.85 -10.09
C PHE A 164 0.73 -13.60 -11.40
N GLU A 165 0.32 -12.88 -12.44
CA GLU A 165 0.19 -13.44 -13.78
C GLU A 165 1.28 -12.91 -14.71
N LYS A 166 1.57 -13.66 -15.77
CA LYS A 166 2.54 -13.25 -16.78
C LYS A 166 2.17 -11.87 -17.35
N GLY A 167 3.13 -10.96 -17.35
CA GLY A 167 2.95 -9.58 -17.85
C GLY A 167 2.41 -8.59 -16.82
N ASP A 168 2.14 -9.04 -15.58
CA ASP A 168 1.87 -8.13 -14.47
C ASP A 168 3.10 -7.26 -14.18
N LEU A 169 2.85 -6.02 -13.75
CA LEU A 169 3.85 -5.09 -13.24
C LEU A 169 3.55 -4.80 -11.76
N VAL A 170 4.38 -5.32 -10.87
CA VAL A 170 4.18 -5.27 -9.42
C VAL A 170 4.81 -4.01 -8.83
N LEU A 171 4.02 -3.21 -8.14
CA LEU A 171 4.45 -2.09 -7.32
C LEU A 171 4.29 -2.46 -5.85
N ALA A 172 5.34 -2.24 -5.07
CA ALA A 172 5.29 -2.41 -3.63
C ALA A 172 6.26 -1.45 -2.95
N ASP A 173 6.10 -1.31 -1.64
CA ASP A 173 6.96 -0.49 -0.82
C ASP A 173 8.40 -1.06 -0.71
N ARG A 174 9.29 -0.35 0.01
CA ARG A 174 10.68 -0.78 0.17
C ARG A 174 10.84 -2.03 1.06
N GLY A 175 9.91 -2.30 1.97
CA GLY A 175 9.90 -3.48 2.82
C GLY A 175 9.81 -4.77 2.02
N TYR A 176 9.03 -4.76 0.93
CA TYR A 176 8.84 -5.90 0.02
C TYR A 176 10.05 -6.20 -0.89
N ALA A 177 10.98 -5.26 -1.03
CA ALA A 177 12.15 -5.38 -1.91
C ALA A 177 13.21 -6.34 -1.35
N ARG A 178 12.88 -7.62 -1.27
CA ARG A 178 13.72 -8.74 -0.78
C ARG A 178 13.91 -9.76 -1.88
N THR A 179 15.13 -10.26 -2.02
CA THR A 179 15.49 -11.16 -3.14
C THR A 179 14.54 -12.35 -3.32
N PRO A 180 14.14 -13.11 -2.27
CA PRO A 180 13.21 -14.24 -2.46
C PRO A 180 11.86 -13.80 -3.05
N GLY A 181 11.33 -12.65 -2.59
CA GLY A 181 10.08 -12.11 -3.12
C GLY A 181 10.20 -11.61 -4.55
N LEU A 182 11.32 -10.96 -4.89
CA LEU A 182 11.57 -10.49 -6.26
C LEU A 182 11.76 -11.66 -7.24
N LEU A 183 12.43 -12.72 -6.81
CA LEU A 183 12.57 -13.95 -7.59
C LEU A 183 11.20 -14.61 -7.84
N HIS A 184 10.37 -14.73 -6.79
CA HIS A 184 9.00 -15.23 -6.92
C HIS A 184 8.19 -14.47 -7.97
N VAL A 185 8.24 -13.13 -7.98
CA VAL A 185 7.57 -12.32 -9.02
C VAL A 185 8.06 -12.70 -10.43
N ARG A 186 9.38 -12.87 -10.59
CA ARG A 186 10.01 -13.23 -11.87
C ARG A 186 9.65 -14.64 -12.32
N GLU A 187 9.62 -15.61 -11.41
CA GLU A 187 9.23 -17.00 -11.67
C GLU A 187 7.77 -17.11 -12.14
N MET A 188 6.90 -16.22 -11.66
CA MET A 188 5.51 -16.10 -12.12
C MET A 188 5.38 -15.36 -13.48
N GLY A 189 6.49 -14.97 -14.11
CA GLY A 189 6.50 -14.26 -15.40
C GLY A 189 6.06 -12.79 -15.30
N ALA A 190 6.05 -12.23 -14.10
CA ALA A 190 5.75 -10.83 -13.85
C ALA A 190 7.04 -10.00 -13.69
N ASP A 191 6.90 -8.69 -13.80
CA ASP A 191 7.96 -7.72 -13.55
C ASP A 191 7.63 -6.84 -12.35
N PHE A 192 8.61 -6.10 -11.82
CA PHE A 192 8.44 -5.27 -10.64
C PHE A 192 9.08 -3.89 -10.79
N ILE A 193 8.53 -2.90 -10.11
CA ILE A 193 9.17 -1.61 -9.85
C ILE A 193 9.08 -1.35 -8.34
N MET A 194 10.23 -1.41 -7.67
CA MET A 194 10.29 -1.27 -6.22
C MET A 194 11.47 -0.39 -5.81
N ARG A 195 11.25 0.42 -4.78
CA ARG A 195 12.34 1.15 -4.15
C ARG A 195 13.12 0.19 -3.27
N ILE A 196 14.40 0.00 -3.56
CA ILE A 196 15.27 -0.85 -2.75
C ILE A 196 15.93 -0.06 -1.62
N GLY A 197 16.37 -0.77 -0.58
CA GLY A 197 17.42 -0.25 0.30
C GLY A 197 18.79 -0.53 -0.26
N TRP A 198 19.70 0.44 -0.16
CA TRP A 198 21.06 0.36 -0.72
C TRP A 198 21.85 -0.89 -0.29
N SER A 199 21.53 -1.47 0.88
CA SER A 199 22.16 -2.68 1.42
C SER A 199 21.19 -3.86 1.59
N THR A 200 19.94 -3.74 1.14
CA THR A 200 18.89 -4.72 1.40
C THR A 200 19.00 -5.94 0.47
N ILE A 201 19.44 -5.71 -0.77
CA ILE A 201 19.70 -6.74 -1.77
C ILE A 201 21.16 -6.63 -2.24
N ARG A 202 21.76 -7.75 -2.61
CA ARG A 202 23.11 -7.77 -3.19
C ARG A 202 22.97 -7.58 -4.70
N LEU A 203 23.46 -6.44 -5.18
CA LEU A 203 23.54 -6.12 -6.59
C LEU A 203 24.95 -6.39 -7.11
N LEU A 204 25.00 -7.02 -8.28
CA LEU A 204 26.22 -7.25 -9.04
C LEU A 204 26.13 -6.51 -10.37
N THR A 205 27.28 -6.14 -10.92
CA THR A 205 27.42 -5.70 -12.30
C THR A 205 27.19 -6.88 -13.26
N PRO A 206 26.96 -6.64 -14.56
CA PRO A 206 26.77 -7.71 -15.54
C PRO A 206 27.92 -8.72 -15.62
N ASN A 207 29.15 -8.31 -15.28
CA ASN A 207 30.32 -9.18 -15.18
C ASN A 207 30.43 -9.94 -13.83
N GLY A 208 29.41 -9.87 -12.96
CA GLY A 208 29.34 -10.59 -11.69
C GLY A 208 30.08 -9.92 -10.52
N ALA A 209 30.78 -8.81 -10.73
CA ALA A 209 31.43 -8.06 -9.65
C ALA A 209 30.40 -7.34 -8.76
N ARG A 210 30.74 -7.05 -7.51
CA ARG A 210 29.83 -6.33 -6.61
C ARG A 210 29.67 -4.88 -7.08
N LEU A 211 28.43 -4.39 -7.07
CA LEU A 211 28.15 -3.01 -7.45
C LEU A 211 28.83 -2.01 -6.50
N ASP A 212 29.63 -1.09 -7.06
CA ASP A 212 30.23 0.01 -6.34
C ASP A 212 29.35 1.27 -6.43
N TRP A 213 28.66 1.58 -5.34
CA TRP A 213 27.80 2.76 -5.26
C TRP A 213 28.57 4.07 -5.42
N ASN A 214 29.80 4.17 -4.90
CA ASN A 214 30.57 5.41 -4.97
C ASN A 214 30.98 5.70 -6.42
N ALA A 215 31.43 4.67 -7.14
CA ALA A 215 31.75 4.79 -8.55
C ALA A 215 30.52 5.20 -9.39
N LEU A 216 29.35 4.62 -9.11
CA LEU A 216 28.10 5.00 -9.77
C LEU A 216 27.73 6.47 -9.54
N TYR A 217 27.82 6.94 -8.31
CA TYR A 217 27.47 8.33 -8.00
C TYR A 217 28.54 9.33 -8.44
N ALA A 218 29.83 8.97 -8.52
CA ALA A 218 30.94 9.90 -8.73
C ALA A 218 30.74 10.82 -9.95
N GLY A 219 30.20 10.28 -11.05
CA GLY A 219 29.94 11.03 -12.29
C GLY A 219 28.56 11.70 -12.38
N MET A 220 27.66 11.47 -11.41
CA MET A 220 26.29 11.97 -11.50
C MET A 220 26.16 13.41 -10.99
N GLN A 221 25.46 14.26 -11.72
CA GLN A 221 25.05 15.59 -11.28
C GLN A 221 23.77 15.54 -10.43
N PRO A 222 23.53 16.50 -9.52
CA PRO A 222 22.25 16.63 -8.83
C PRO A 222 21.06 16.68 -9.80
N GLY A 223 20.02 15.94 -9.50
CA GLY A 223 18.82 15.80 -10.33
C GLY A 223 18.94 14.77 -11.45
N GLN A 224 20.17 14.38 -11.86
CA GLN A 224 20.40 13.42 -12.93
C GLN A 224 19.81 12.05 -12.60
N ILE A 225 19.22 11.44 -13.62
CA ILE A 225 18.76 10.06 -13.60
C ILE A 225 19.76 9.22 -14.39
N ALA A 226 20.15 8.08 -13.83
CA ALA A 226 20.99 7.09 -14.48
C ALA A 226 20.30 5.71 -14.40
N GLU A 227 20.49 4.91 -15.44
CA GLU A 227 19.98 3.56 -15.55
C GLU A 227 21.15 2.60 -15.75
N HIS A 228 21.15 1.52 -14.97
CA HIS A 228 22.19 0.50 -15.02
C HIS A 228 21.58 -0.89 -15.07
N GLU A 229 22.05 -1.72 -16.00
CA GLU A 229 21.79 -3.15 -15.94
C GLU A 229 22.57 -3.76 -14.78
N VAL A 230 21.88 -4.53 -13.95
CA VAL A 230 22.44 -5.19 -12.77
C VAL A 230 21.93 -6.62 -12.67
N LEU A 231 22.68 -7.45 -11.97
CA LEU A 231 22.23 -8.76 -11.54
C LEU A 231 21.85 -8.69 -10.05
N VAL A 232 20.67 -9.21 -9.72
CA VAL A 232 20.26 -9.41 -8.33
C VAL A 232 20.72 -10.79 -7.89
N ASP A 233 21.50 -10.85 -6.82
CA ASP A 233 22.06 -12.08 -6.29
C ASP A 233 21.13 -12.72 -5.25
N HIS A 234 20.66 -13.93 -5.53
CA HIS A 234 19.91 -14.79 -4.62
C HIS A 234 20.76 -15.91 -3.98
N SER A 235 22.06 -15.98 -4.26
CA SER A 235 22.93 -16.85 -3.49
C SER A 235 22.81 -16.44 -2.02
N GLY A 236 22.42 -17.39 -1.17
CA GLY A 236 22.12 -17.13 0.24
C GLY A 236 23.30 -16.49 0.99
N ARG A 237 23.19 -16.32 2.31
CA ARG A 237 24.24 -15.67 3.13
C ARG A 237 25.64 -16.34 3.08
N LYS A 238 25.82 -17.46 2.39
CA LYS A 238 27.13 -18.08 2.10
C LYS A 238 27.86 -17.26 1.02
N ARG A 239 28.54 -16.21 1.49
CA ARG A 239 29.50 -15.38 0.76
C ARG A 239 30.58 -16.28 0.14
N GLY A 240 30.64 -16.42 -1.18
CA GLY A 240 31.80 -17.07 -1.82
C GLY A 240 31.78 -17.09 -3.34
N ALA A 241 30.64 -17.40 -3.95
CA ALA A 241 30.51 -17.47 -5.41
C ALA A 241 29.19 -16.80 -5.85
N PRO A 242 29.10 -16.21 -7.05
CA PRO A 242 27.81 -16.01 -7.71
C PRO A 242 27.14 -17.38 -7.76
N GLY A 243 26.04 -17.57 -7.03
CA GLY A 243 25.30 -18.82 -7.13
C GLY A 243 24.57 -18.91 -8.47
N ASP A 244 24.14 -20.11 -8.84
CA ASP A 244 23.31 -20.41 -10.03
C ASP A 244 21.94 -19.71 -10.07
N SER A 245 21.68 -18.75 -9.17
CA SER A 245 20.40 -18.05 -8.98
C SER A 245 20.59 -16.53 -8.97
N THR A 246 21.16 -15.97 -10.04
CA THR A 246 21.07 -14.53 -10.31
C THR A 246 19.99 -14.24 -11.33
N PHE A 247 19.35 -13.08 -11.24
CA PHE A 247 18.46 -12.60 -12.30
C PHE A 247 18.74 -11.15 -12.66
N GLY A 248 18.56 -10.82 -13.94
CA GLY A 248 18.75 -9.46 -14.46
C GLY A 248 17.65 -8.51 -14.00
N ALA A 249 18.05 -7.29 -13.67
CA ALA A 249 17.16 -6.19 -13.35
C ALA A 249 17.75 -4.85 -13.82
N ARG A 250 16.93 -3.80 -13.84
CA ARG A 250 17.36 -2.43 -14.15
C ARG A 250 17.35 -1.61 -12.86
N LEU A 251 18.49 -1.02 -12.54
CA LEU A 251 18.66 -0.12 -11.43
C LEU A 251 18.52 1.32 -11.93
N ILE A 252 17.44 1.99 -11.54
CA ILE A 252 17.20 3.40 -11.85
C ILE A 252 17.57 4.22 -10.61
N ILE A 253 18.52 5.14 -10.78
CA ILE A 253 19.03 6.00 -9.72
C ILE A 253 18.76 7.45 -10.09
N ARG A 254 18.29 8.24 -9.12
CA ARG A 254 18.26 9.69 -9.23
C ARG A 254 19.15 10.30 -8.14
N ARG A 255 20.15 11.09 -8.52
CA ARG A 255 20.96 11.82 -7.53
C ARG A 255 20.15 12.98 -6.98
N LYS A 256 19.94 13.00 -5.67
CA LYS A 256 19.30 14.14 -4.99
C LYS A 256 20.28 15.30 -4.88
N ASP A 257 19.77 16.53 -4.91
CA ASP A 257 20.53 17.70 -4.47
C ASP A 257 20.79 17.66 -2.96
N GLU A 258 21.70 18.52 -2.47
CA GLU A 258 22.14 18.51 -1.07
C GLU A 258 20.99 18.87 -0.12
N ALA A 259 20.22 19.91 -0.44
CA ALA A 259 19.09 20.36 0.38
C ALA A 259 17.99 19.29 0.52
N SER A 260 17.67 18.60 -0.57
CA SER A 260 16.74 17.46 -0.63
C SER A 260 17.28 16.24 0.12
N SER A 261 18.60 16.03 0.08
CA SER A 261 19.27 14.97 0.84
C SER A 261 19.22 15.22 2.35
N GLU A 262 19.44 16.47 2.78
CA GLU A 262 19.31 16.89 4.18
C GLU A 262 17.88 16.80 4.69
N ARG A 263 16.89 17.27 3.92
CA ARG A 263 15.46 17.12 4.26
C ARG A 263 15.09 15.66 4.41
N THR A 264 15.54 14.80 3.50
CA THR A 264 15.32 13.35 3.57
C THR A 264 15.97 12.76 4.83
N ARG A 265 17.22 13.16 5.16
CA ARG A 265 17.91 12.72 6.39
C ARG A 265 17.15 13.15 7.64
N LYS A 266 16.73 14.40 7.72
CA LYS A 266 15.94 14.93 8.85
C LYS A 266 14.62 14.16 8.99
N ALA A 267 13.89 13.93 7.89
CA ALA A 267 12.64 13.18 7.91
C ALA A 267 12.84 11.72 8.39
N ILE A 268 13.89 11.04 7.92
CA ILE A 268 14.25 9.69 8.39
C ILE A 268 14.57 9.72 9.89
N TRP A 269 15.35 10.71 10.35
CA TRP A 269 15.69 10.87 11.76
C TRP A 269 14.46 11.08 12.64
N PHE A 270 13.55 11.97 12.23
CA PHE A 270 12.28 12.21 12.93
C PHE A 270 11.39 10.96 12.96
N ASP A 271 11.28 10.21 11.86
CA ASP A 271 10.48 8.97 11.83
C ASP A 271 11.10 7.87 12.69
N HIS A 272 12.43 7.73 12.71
CA HIS A 272 13.14 6.81 13.61
C HIS A 272 12.93 7.15 15.08
N ARG A 273 12.98 8.45 15.43
CA ARG A 273 12.72 8.95 16.79
C ARG A 273 11.28 8.67 17.21
N ARG A 274 10.30 8.92 16.33
CA ARG A 274 8.88 8.66 16.56
C ARG A 274 8.58 7.17 16.76
N LYS A 275 9.32 6.29 16.08
CA LYS A 275 9.16 4.82 16.17
C LYS A 275 10.00 4.15 17.26
N GLN A 276 10.67 4.92 18.13
CA GLN A 276 11.59 4.43 19.19
C GLN A 276 12.61 3.38 18.71
N ARG A 277 13.02 3.44 17.44
CA ARG A 277 14.09 2.58 16.94
C ARG A 277 15.42 3.25 17.28
N VAL A 278 16.07 2.78 18.34
CA VAL A 278 17.44 3.21 18.71
C VAL A 278 18.33 3.09 17.48
N PRO A 279 18.98 4.17 17.02
CA PRO A 279 19.97 4.08 15.96
C PRO A 279 21.10 3.18 16.47
N THR A 280 21.27 2.00 15.88
CA THR A 280 22.48 1.21 16.13
C THR A 280 23.68 2.08 15.75
N SER A 281 24.56 2.32 16.71
CA SER A 281 25.68 3.28 16.71
C SER A 281 26.83 2.93 15.72
N ARG A 282 26.54 2.35 14.56
CA ARG A 282 27.56 1.97 13.56
C ARG A 282 27.38 2.55 12.16
N SER A 283 26.56 3.59 12.01
CA SER A 283 26.39 4.30 10.74
C SER A 283 26.82 5.77 10.80
N THR A 284 27.99 6.06 11.38
CA THR A 284 28.72 7.28 11.04
C THR A 284 29.56 7.03 9.80
N LEU A 285 29.10 7.54 8.65
CA LEU A 285 29.97 7.93 7.56
C LEU A 285 31.04 8.88 8.14
N LYS A 286 32.23 8.36 8.46
CA LYS A 286 33.41 9.20 8.62
C LYS A 286 33.77 9.71 7.23
N VAL A 287 33.33 10.91 6.90
CA VAL A 287 33.99 11.71 5.86
C VAL A 287 35.34 12.11 6.46
N ARG A 288 36.41 11.43 6.04
CA ARG A 288 37.77 11.92 6.27
C ARG A 288 37.92 13.14 5.36
N GLN A 289 37.86 14.33 5.94
CA GLN A 289 38.20 15.57 5.27
C GLN A 289 39.71 15.52 5.00
N THR A 290 40.11 15.18 3.77
CA THR A 290 41.48 15.37 3.32
C THR A 290 41.69 16.88 3.19
N ARG A 291 42.35 17.47 4.19
CA ARG A 291 42.92 18.81 4.08
C ARG A 291 43.86 18.81 2.86
N ARG A 292 43.68 19.77 1.95
CA ARG A 292 44.71 20.15 0.98
C ARG A 292 45.99 20.49 1.74
N PRO A 293 47.17 20.03 1.32
CA PRO A 293 48.42 20.58 1.85
C PRO A 293 48.58 22.02 1.35
N PRO A 294 49.05 22.96 2.19
CA PRO A 294 49.64 24.19 1.71
C PRO A 294 51.06 23.89 1.20
N ILE A 295 51.39 24.45 0.02
CA ILE A 295 52.69 24.55 -0.69
C ILE A 295 53.73 23.47 -0.35
#